data_AF-A0A2J8MI24-F1
#
_entry.id   AF-A0A2J8MI24-F1
#
_cell.length_a   1.000
_cell.length_b   1.000
_cell.length_c   1.000
_cell.angle_alpha   90.00
_cell.angle_beta   90.00
_cell.angle_gamma   90.00
#
_symmetry.space_group_name_H-M   'P 1'
#
loop_
_entity.id
_entity.type
_entity.pdbx_description
1 polymer ?
#
loop_
_entity_poly.entity_id
_entity_poly.type
_entity_poly.pdbx_seq_one_letter_code
_entity_poly.pdbx_strand_id
1 'polypeptide(L)'
;MRDVIDGGDQYRKTTPQELKRFENFIKSRPPFDVVIDGLNVAKMFPKVRESQLLLNVVSQLAKQNLRLLVLGRKHMLRRSSQWSRDEMEEVQKQASCFFADDISEDDPFLLYATLHSGNHCRFITRDLMRDHKACLPDAKTQRLFFKWQQGHQLAIVNRFPGSKLTFQRILSYDTVVQTTGDSWH
;
A
#
# COMPACT_ATOMS: atom_id res chain seq x y z
N MET A 1 -12.00 11.73 4.65
CA MET A 1 -10.52 11.68 4.67
C MET A 1 -9.96 12.00 6.05
N ARG A 2 -10.34 13.13 6.69
CA ARG A 2 -9.88 13.46 8.05
C ARG A 2 -10.12 12.32 9.06
N ASP A 3 -11.33 11.76 9.10
CA ASP A 3 -11.66 10.70 10.07
C ASP A 3 -11.00 9.34 9.77
N VAL A 4 -10.70 9.05 8.50
CA VAL A 4 -10.03 7.82 8.05
C VAL A 4 -8.51 7.89 8.26
N ILE A 5 -7.95 9.10 8.30
CA ILE A 5 -6.51 9.33 8.50
C ILE A 5 -6.19 9.56 9.98
N ASP A 6 -7.08 10.22 10.73
CA ASP A 6 -6.85 10.55 12.15
C ASP A 6 -7.24 9.38 13.07
N GLY A 7 -8.10 8.44 12.63
CA GLY A 7 -8.50 7.24 13.39
C GLY A 7 -9.20 7.51 14.73
N GLY A 8 -9.31 8.78 15.16
CA GLY A 8 -9.60 9.15 16.53
C GLY A 8 -8.34 9.10 17.43
N ASP A 9 -8.39 9.80 18.56
CA ASP A 9 -7.26 9.95 19.52
C ASP A 9 -6.63 8.62 19.98
N GLN A 10 -7.35 7.49 19.86
CA GLN A 10 -6.87 6.16 20.25
C GLN A 10 -5.83 5.56 19.30
N TYR A 11 -5.61 6.12 18.10
CA TYR A 11 -4.69 5.57 17.08
C TYR A 11 -3.52 6.50 16.73
N ARG A 12 -3.30 7.57 17.50
CA ARG A 12 -2.24 8.57 17.29
C ARG A 12 -0.84 8.05 17.66
N LYS A 13 -0.35 6.99 17.01
CA LYS A 13 1.09 6.66 17.05
C LYS A 13 1.90 7.47 16.05
N THR A 14 1.24 8.06 15.05
CA THR A 14 1.86 8.95 14.06
C THR A 14 1.87 10.38 14.58
N THR A 15 3.04 11.03 14.57
CA THR A 15 3.13 12.43 15.04
C THR A 15 2.55 13.39 14.00
N PRO A 16 1.93 14.52 14.42
CA PRO A 16 1.45 15.54 13.48
C PRO A 16 2.56 16.10 12.57
N GLN A 17 3.79 16.16 13.09
CA GLN A 17 4.95 16.59 12.33
C GLN A 17 5.31 15.60 11.21
N GLU A 18 5.27 14.31 11.50
CA GLU A 18 5.49 13.27 10.50
C GLU A 18 4.40 13.25 9.44
N LEU A 19 3.13 13.39 9.85
CA LEU A 19 2.01 13.50 8.92
C LEU A 19 2.20 14.68 7.97
N LYS A 20 2.56 15.86 8.48
CA LYS A 20 2.84 17.05 7.66
C LYS A 20 4.03 16.84 6.72
N ARG A 21 5.09 16.17 7.19
CA ARG A 21 6.24 15.77 6.36
C ARG A 21 5.81 14.88 5.20
N PHE A 22 4.94 13.90 5.48
CA PHE A 22 4.38 13.01 4.47
C PHE A 22 3.49 13.73 3.48
N GLU A 23 2.56 14.57 3.93
CA GLU A 23 1.70 15.35 3.04
C GLU A 23 2.50 16.23 2.09
N ASN A 24 3.52 16.93 2.60
CA ASN A 24 4.40 17.76 1.77
C ASN A 24 5.18 16.91 0.75
N PHE A 25 5.61 15.71 1.15
CA PHE A 25 6.26 14.76 0.26
C PHE A 25 5.34 14.32 -0.90
N ILE A 26 4.06 14.04 -0.61
CA ILE A 26 3.07 13.65 -1.63
C ILE A 26 2.70 14.82 -2.53
N LYS A 27 2.40 16.00 -1.96
CA LYS A 27 1.97 17.19 -2.70
C LYS A 27 3.04 17.76 -3.63
N SER A 28 4.32 17.48 -3.35
CA SER A 28 5.45 17.92 -4.18
C SER A 28 5.78 16.97 -5.34
N ARG A 29 4.99 15.91 -5.56
CA ARG A 29 5.24 14.89 -6.58
C ARG A 29 4.04 14.69 -7.49
N PRO A 30 4.27 14.27 -8.76
CA PRO A 30 3.19 13.79 -9.61
C PRO A 30 2.47 12.59 -8.97
N PRO A 31 1.23 12.30 -9.39
CA PRO A 31 0.50 11.10 -8.95
C PRO A 31 1.31 9.82 -9.14
N PHE A 32 1.12 8.85 -8.24
CA PHE A 32 1.71 7.52 -8.39
C PHE A 32 0.73 6.57 -9.07
N ASP A 33 1.28 5.52 -9.71
CA ASP A 33 0.48 4.45 -10.30
C ASP A 33 0.31 3.28 -9.31
N VAL A 34 1.32 3.04 -8.45
CA VAL A 34 1.26 2.02 -7.39
C VAL A 34 1.93 2.52 -6.11
N VAL A 35 1.19 2.44 -4.99
CA VAL A 35 1.73 2.63 -3.63
C VAL A 35 1.98 1.27 -2.97
N ILE A 36 3.17 1.05 -2.45
CA ILE A 36 3.64 -0.23 -1.91
C ILE A 36 3.86 -0.07 -0.41
N ASP A 37 3.13 -0.84 0.38
CA ASP A 37 3.40 -1.02 1.81
C ASP A 37 4.62 -1.94 1.97
N GLY A 38 5.80 -1.33 2.03
CA GLY A 38 7.08 -2.02 1.91
C GLY A 38 7.33 -3.02 3.03
N LEU A 39 6.93 -2.71 4.27
CA LEU A 39 7.14 -3.61 5.40
C LEU A 39 6.20 -4.82 5.33
N ASN A 40 4.92 -4.62 5.02
CA ASN A 40 3.97 -5.73 4.88
C ASN A 40 4.32 -6.62 3.68
N VAL A 41 4.72 -6.02 2.56
CA VAL A 41 5.14 -6.76 1.36
C VAL A 41 6.40 -7.59 1.62
N ALA A 42 7.40 -7.00 2.28
CA ALA A 42 8.66 -7.68 2.58
C ALA A 42 8.48 -8.91 3.49
N LYS A 43 7.43 -8.94 4.30
CA LYS A 43 7.07 -10.05 5.19
C LYS A 43 6.17 -11.11 4.54
N MET A 44 5.85 -10.98 3.24
CA MET A 44 4.91 -11.90 2.60
C MET A 44 5.45 -13.34 2.49
N PHE A 45 6.76 -13.50 2.28
CA PHE A 45 7.40 -14.81 2.11
C PHE A 45 8.53 -14.98 3.13
N PRO A 46 8.27 -15.59 4.30
CA PRO A 46 9.23 -15.66 5.41
C PRO A 46 10.57 -16.34 5.10
N LYS A 47 10.63 -17.14 4.02
CA LYS A 47 11.86 -17.82 3.57
C LYS A 47 12.75 -16.95 2.67
N VAL A 48 12.24 -15.80 2.21
CA VAL A 48 12.96 -14.85 1.36
C VAL A 48 13.39 -13.68 2.24
N ARG A 49 14.61 -13.17 2.03
CA ARG A 49 15.07 -11.96 2.72
C ARG A 49 14.13 -10.80 2.43
N GLU A 50 13.74 -10.05 3.47
CA GLU A 50 12.77 -8.95 3.39
C GLU A 50 13.13 -7.91 2.31
N SER A 51 14.35 -7.38 2.35
CA SER A 51 14.87 -6.42 1.35
C SER A 51 14.91 -6.99 -0.08
N GLN A 52 15.25 -8.27 -0.24
CA GLN A 52 15.27 -8.94 -1.53
C GLN A 52 13.87 -9.07 -2.13
N LEU A 53 12.89 -9.43 -1.30
CA LEU A 53 11.50 -9.54 -1.73
C LEU A 53 10.94 -8.18 -2.16
N LEU A 54 11.21 -7.14 -1.37
CA LEU A 54 10.79 -5.78 -1.72
C LEU A 54 11.40 -5.33 -3.04
N LEU A 55 12.72 -5.54 -3.23
CA LEU A 55 13.40 -5.23 -4.48
C LEU A 55 12.80 -5.98 -5.67
N ASN A 56 12.50 -7.28 -5.53
CA ASN A 56 11.88 -8.07 -6.59
C ASN A 56 10.51 -7.49 -7.03
N VAL A 57 9.69 -7.06 -6.07
CA VAL A 57 8.39 -6.43 -6.35
C VAL A 57 8.59 -5.09 -7.09
N VAL A 58 9.45 -4.22 -6.55
CA VAL A 58 9.74 -2.90 -7.12
C VAL A 58 10.30 -3.02 -8.53
N SER A 59 11.34 -3.84 -8.73
CA SER A 59 11.96 -4.02 -10.04
C SER A 59 11.04 -4.65 -11.08
N GLN A 60 10.12 -5.52 -10.66
CA GLN A 60 9.14 -6.06 -11.61
C GLN A 60 8.12 -5.01 -12.06
N LEU A 61 7.67 -4.14 -11.16
CA LEU A 61 6.72 -3.08 -11.48
C LEU A 61 7.39 -1.92 -12.25
N ALA A 62 8.63 -1.58 -11.90
CA ALA A 62 9.39 -0.52 -12.58
C ALA A 62 9.62 -0.86 -14.06
N LYS A 63 9.82 -2.14 -14.41
CA LYS A 63 9.90 -2.62 -15.80
C LYS A 63 8.64 -2.36 -16.64
N GLN A 64 7.51 -2.02 -16.01
CA GLN A 64 6.27 -1.66 -16.68
C GLN A 64 6.12 -0.13 -16.82
N ASN A 65 7.18 0.65 -16.54
CA ASN A 65 7.17 2.12 -16.55
C ASN A 65 6.11 2.74 -15.62
N LEU A 66 5.81 2.08 -14.51
CA LEU A 66 4.89 2.58 -13.49
C LEU A 66 5.62 3.54 -12.53
N ARG A 67 4.94 4.60 -12.09
CA ARG A 67 5.42 5.50 -11.02
C ARG A 67 5.14 4.86 -9.67
N LEU A 68 6.20 4.48 -8.97
CA LEU A 68 6.11 3.73 -7.73
C LEU A 68 6.40 4.61 -6.51
N LEU A 69 5.59 4.43 -5.46
CA LEU A 69 5.86 4.90 -4.12
C LEU A 69 6.03 3.70 -3.19
N VAL A 70 7.16 3.61 -2.49
CA VAL A 70 7.38 2.66 -1.40
C VAL A 70 7.23 3.41 -0.07
N LEU A 71 6.28 2.96 0.74
CA LEU A 71 6.16 3.34 2.13
C LEU A 71 6.95 2.33 2.96
N GLY A 72 7.92 2.81 3.72
CA GLY A 72 8.77 1.98 4.55
C GLY A 72 8.97 2.57 5.94
N ARG A 73 9.80 1.89 6.73
CA ARG A 73 10.17 2.29 8.08
C ARG A 73 11.67 2.57 8.19
N LYS A 74 12.07 3.45 9.09
CA LYS A 74 13.49 3.82 9.28
C LYS A 74 14.39 2.62 9.58
N HIS A 75 13.91 1.58 10.27
CA HIS A 75 14.70 0.37 10.49
C HIS A 75 15.08 -0.38 9.20
N MET A 76 14.32 -0.22 8.11
CA MET A 76 14.64 -0.83 6.81
C MET A 76 15.94 -0.27 6.21
N LEU A 77 16.36 0.94 6.63
CA LEU A 77 17.62 1.55 6.23
C LEU A 77 18.81 1.11 7.10
N ARG A 78 18.56 0.44 8.22
CA ARG A 78 19.60 -0.07 9.10
C ARG A 78 20.04 -1.45 8.63
N ARG A 79 21.34 -1.61 8.41
CA ARG A 79 21.91 -2.89 7.99
C ARG A 79 21.55 -3.99 8.99
N SER A 80 20.93 -5.05 8.50
CA SER A 80 20.61 -6.27 9.26
C SER A 80 20.62 -7.49 8.35
N SER A 81 20.40 -8.68 8.90
CA SER A 81 20.27 -9.90 8.08
C SER A 81 19.07 -9.83 7.11
N GLN A 82 18.00 -9.12 7.49
CA GLN A 82 16.80 -8.95 6.68
C GLN A 82 16.85 -7.73 5.74
N TRP A 83 17.62 -6.71 6.11
CA TRP A 83 17.72 -5.43 5.38
C TRP A 83 19.14 -5.20 4.87
N SER A 84 19.34 -5.58 3.61
CA SER A 84 20.55 -5.31 2.85
C SER A 84 20.59 -3.84 2.40
N ARG A 85 21.72 -3.18 2.63
CA ARG A 85 21.92 -1.79 2.21
C ARG A 85 21.86 -1.66 0.69
N ASP A 86 22.57 -2.52 -0.03
CA ASP A 86 22.68 -2.46 -1.49
C ASP A 86 21.31 -2.65 -2.17
N GLU A 87 20.47 -3.55 -1.64
CA GLU A 87 19.13 -3.78 -2.17
C GLU A 87 18.20 -2.59 -1.89
N MET A 88 18.30 -1.98 -0.71
CA MET A 88 17.51 -0.80 -0.36
C MET A 88 17.96 0.46 -1.11
N GLU A 89 19.25 0.58 -1.43
CA GLU A 89 19.75 1.62 -2.34
C GLU A 89 19.18 1.42 -3.75
N GLU A 90 19.09 0.17 -4.22
CA GLU A 90 18.50 -0.14 -5.53
C GLU A 90 16.98 0.11 -5.58
N VAL A 91 16.25 -0.22 -4.50
CA VAL A 91 14.84 0.15 -4.36
C VAL A 91 14.64 1.67 -4.49
N GLN A 92 15.49 2.47 -3.83
CA GLN A 92 15.41 3.93 -3.86
C GLN A 92 15.76 4.56 -5.22
N LYS A 93 16.51 3.86 -6.08
CA LYS A 93 16.76 4.31 -7.46
C LYS A 93 15.57 4.07 -8.38
N GLN A 94 14.76 3.06 -8.09
CA GLN A 94 13.66 2.61 -8.95
C GLN A 94 12.29 3.12 -8.52
N ALA A 95 12.15 3.59 -7.28
CA ALA A 95 10.90 4.10 -6.73
C ALA A 95 11.12 5.33 -5.85
N SER A 96 10.10 6.18 -5.73
CA SER A 96 10.08 7.16 -4.65
C SER A 96 9.87 6.44 -3.32
N CYS A 97 10.65 6.78 -2.30
CA CYS A 97 10.55 6.14 -0.98
C CYS A 97 10.24 7.17 0.11
N PHE A 98 9.31 6.83 0.99
CA PHE A 98 9.07 7.55 2.23
C PHE A 98 9.26 6.60 3.43
N PHE A 99 10.21 6.92 4.30
CA PHE A 99 10.50 6.13 5.49
C PHE A 99 9.93 6.79 6.75
N ALA A 100 8.83 6.23 7.24
CA ALA A 100 8.18 6.62 8.48
C ALA A 100 8.96 6.14 9.71
N ASP A 101 8.70 6.75 10.86
CA ASP A 101 9.15 6.25 12.16
C ASP A 101 8.63 4.84 12.43
N ASP A 102 9.42 4.03 13.15
CA ASP A 102 9.14 2.59 13.35
C ASP A 102 7.88 2.33 14.20
N ILE A 103 7.37 3.36 14.90
CA ILE A 103 6.19 3.27 15.77
C ILE A 103 4.89 3.72 15.09
N SER A 104 4.98 4.41 13.95
CA SER A 104 3.83 5.02 13.26
C SER A 104 2.84 3.96 12.76
N GLU A 105 1.61 4.35 12.42
CA GLU A 105 0.67 3.46 11.74
C GLU A 105 0.87 3.53 10.22
N ASP A 106 0.90 2.37 9.52
CA ASP A 106 1.18 2.32 8.07
C ASP A 106 -0.06 2.69 7.23
N ASP A 107 -1.24 2.27 7.66
CA ASP A 107 -2.48 2.39 6.88
C ASP A 107 -2.86 3.83 6.51
N PRO A 108 -2.74 4.85 7.39
CA PRO A 108 -3.10 6.22 7.03
C PRO A 108 -2.26 6.78 5.88
N PHE A 109 -0.96 6.45 5.84
CA PHE A 109 -0.07 6.88 4.77
C PHE A 109 -0.39 6.19 3.45
N LEU A 110 -0.65 4.88 3.50
CA LEU A 110 -1.03 4.08 2.34
C LEU A 110 -2.34 4.58 1.72
N LEU A 111 -3.38 4.75 2.54
CA LEU A 111 -4.68 5.25 2.11
C LEU A 111 -4.57 6.67 1.53
N TYR A 112 -3.88 7.57 2.24
CA TYR A 112 -3.72 8.95 1.79
C TYR A 112 -3.02 9.04 0.44
N ALA A 113 -1.85 8.41 0.29
CA ALA A 113 -1.08 8.49 -0.96
C ALA A 113 -1.83 7.89 -2.15
N THR A 114 -2.53 6.78 -1.94
CA THR A 114 -3.29 6.11 -3.00
C THR A 114 -4.47 6.97 -3.44
N LEU A 115 -5.28 7.44 -2.50
CA LEU A 115 -6.45 8.28 -2.80
C LEU A 115 -6.04 9.64 -3.39
N HIS A 116 -4.97 10.25 -2.89
CA HIS A 116 -4.46 11.53 -3.40
C HIS A 116 -3.89 11.40 -4.81
N SER A 117 -3.29 10.26 -5.17
CA SER A 117 -2.84 10.00 -6.54
C SER A 117 -4.00 9.83 -7.52
N GLY A 118 -5.19 9.46 -7.03
CA GLY A 118 -6.44 9.44 -7.77
C GLY A 118 -6.87 8.03 -8.21
N ASN A 119 -7.99 7.95 -8.92
CA ASN A 119 -8.70 6.68 -9.20
C ASN A 119 -7.95 5.67 -10.10
N HIS A 120 -6.81 6.05 -10.67
CA HIS A 120 -5.95 5.12 -11.42
C HIS A 120 -4.94 4.41 -10.51
N CYS A 121 -4.63 5.01 -9.35
CA CYS A 121 -3.58 4.53 -8.47
C CYS A 121 -4.02 3.27 -7.75
N ARG A 122 -3.16 2.25 -7.80
CA ARG A 122 -3.34 0.98 -7.08
C ARG A 122 -2.45 0.94 -5.85
N PHE A 123 -2.66 -0.06 -5.01
CA PHE A 123 -1.81 -0.26 -3.84
C PHE A 123 -1.54 -1.73 -3.57
N ILE A 124 -0.42 -2.03 -2.90
CA ILE A 124 -0.04 -3.38 -2.48
C ILE A 124 0.14 -3.36 -0.97
N THR A 125 -0.66 -4.15 -0.26
CA THR A 125 -0.46 -4.50 1.15
C THR A 125 -1.07 -5.87 1.43
N ARG A 126 -0.60 -6.53 2.49
CA ARG A 126 -1.23 -7.74 3.05
C ARG A 126 -2.35 -7.39 4.02
N ASP A 127 -2.43 -6.14 4.50
CA ASP A 127 -3.48 -5.76 5.42
C ASP A 127 -4.87 -5.84 4.77
N LEU A 128 -5.83 -6.34 5.53
CA LEU A 128 -7.23 -6.39 5.16
C LEU A 128 -7.96 -5.09 5.49
N MET A 129 -7.29 -4.16 6.18
CA MET A 129 -7.77 -2.84 6.62
C MET A 129 -9.06 -2.96 7.45
N ARG A 130 -9.14 -3.99 8.29
CA ARG A 130 -10.36 -4.35 9.04
C ARG A 130 -10.78 -3.27 10.04
N ASP A 131 -9.81 -2.70 10.74
CA ASP A 131 -10.09 -1.71 11.78
C ASP A 131 -10.55 -0.39 11.15
N HIS A 132 -9.95 0.02 10.03
CA HIS A 132 -10.40 1.19 9.24
C HIS A 132 -11.82 1.04 8.73
N LYS A 133 -12.21 -0.17 8.29
CA LYS A 133 -13.59 -0.46 7.85
C LYS A 133 -14.60 -0.28 8.98
N ALA A 134 -14.24 -0.73 10.19
CA ALA A 134 -15.12 -0.63 11.36
C ALA A 134 -15.35 0.82 11.80
N CYS A 135 -14.40 1.71 11.52
CA CYS A 135 -14.48 3.14 11.86
C CYS A 135 -15.21 4.00 10.82
N LEU A 136 -15.70 3.44 9.70
CA LEU A 136 -16.42 4.21 8.69
C LEU A 136 -17.85 4.57 9.15
N PRO A 137 -18.30 5.81 8.94
CA PRO A 137 -19.45 6.39 9.64
C PRO A 137 -20.81 5.84 9.19
N ASP A 138 -20.90 5.30 7.98
CA ASP A 138 -22.16 4.84 7.39
C ASP A 138 -21.97 3.70 6.39
N ALA A 139 -23.04 2.93 6.18
CA ALA A 139 -23.05 1.75 5.32
C ALA A 139 -22.75 2.06 3.84
N LYS A 140 -23.11 3.26 3.34
CA LYS A 140 -22.83 3.66 1.96
C LYS A 140 -21.33 3.92 1.80
N THR A 141 -20.70 4.62 2.74
CA THR A 141 -19.25 4.84 2.76
C THR A 141 -18.49 3.52 2.88
N GLN A 142 -18.94 2.59 3.74
CA GLN A 142 -18.36 1.25 3.85
C GLN A 142 -18.42 0.50 2.50
N ARG A 143 -19.58 0.49 1.83
CA ARG A 143 -19.73 -0.15 0.52
C ARG A 143 -18.80 0.46 -0.54
N LEU A 144 -18.66 1.78 -0.56
CA LEU A 144 -17.72 2.46 -1.46
C LEU A 144 -16.27 2.09 -1.18
N PHE A 145 -15.89 1.98 0.10
CA PHE A 145 -14.55 1.54 0.49
C PHE A 145 -14.27 0.10 0.05
N PHE A 146 -15.21 -0.82 0.23
CA PHE A 146 -15.05 -2.20 -0.25
C PHE A 146 -14.88 -2.28 -1.76
N LYS A 147 -15.73 -1.56 -2.51
CA LYS A 147 -15.61 -1.47 -3.97
C LYS A 147 -14.26 -0.90 -4.40
N TRP A 148 -13.83 0.18 -3.75
CA TRP A 148 -12.53 0.79 -3.99
C TRP A 148 -11.40 -0.21 -3.70
N GLN A 149 -11.38 -0.84 -2.53
CA GLN A 149 -10.36 -1.82 -2.17
C GLN A 149 -10.29 -2.96 -3.19
N GLN A 150 -11.43 -3.56 -3.57
CA GLN A 150 -11.47 -4.64 -4.55
C GLN A 150 -10.92 -4.20 -5.92
N GLY A 151 -11.19 -2.97 -6.33
CA GLY A 151 -10.75 -2.41 -7.61
C GLY A 151 -9.32 -1.86 -7.63
N HIS A 152 -8.68 -1.67 -6.48
CA HIS A 152 -7.39 -0.95 -6.38
C HIS A 152 -6.30 -1.72 -5.63
N GLN A 153 -6.63 -2.72 -4.81
CA GLN A 153 -5.64 -3.56 -4.12
C GLN A 153 -5.06 -4.62 -5.07
N LEU A 154 -3.76 -4.52 -5.34
CA LEU A 154 -2.99 -5.52 -6.08
C LEU A 154 -2.50 -6.60 -5.13
N ALA A 155 -3.11 -7.78 -5.17
CA ALA A 155 -2.68 -8.93 -4.41
C ALA A 155 -1.54 -9.68 -5.12
N ILE A 156 -0.44 -9.96 -4.41
CA ILE A 156 0.64 -10.79 -4.93
C ILE A 156 0.23 -12.26 -4.80
N VAL A 157 0.17 -12.95 -5.93
CA VAL A 157 -0.05 -14.40 -6.02
C VAL A 157 1.30 -15.01 -6.37
N ASN A 158 1.98 -15.61 -5.40
CA ASN A 158 3.18 -16.38 -5.68
C ASN A 158 2.96 -17.83 -5.29
N ARG A 159 3.15 -18.74 -6.24
CA ARG A 159 2.98 -20.18 -6.02
C ARG A 159 4.31 -20.86 -5.69
N PHE A 160 5.47 -20.29 -6.06
CA PHE A 160 6.79 -20.95 -5.89
C PHE A 160 7.98 -19.99 -5.66
N PRO A 161 8.93 -20.32 -4.76
CA PRO A 161 10.20 -19.61 -4.62
C PRO A 161 10.99 -19.59 -5.94
N GLY A 162 11.54 -18.43 -6.32
CA GLY A 162 12.35 -18.28 -7.55
C GLY A 162 11.56 -18.04 -8.84
N SER A 163 10.22 -18.16 -8.81
CA SER A 163 9.37 -17.82 -9.96
C SER A 163 9.06 -16.31 -10.04
N LYS A 164 8.74 -15.83 -11.24
CA LYS A 164 8.30 -14.45 -11.47
C LYS A 164 7.05 -14.18 -10.63
N LEU A 165 7.03 -13.07 -9.88
CA LEU A 165 5.87 -12.68 -9.08
C LEU A 165 4.66 -12.49 -10.02
N THR A 166 3.49 -12.97 -9.62
CA THR A 166 2.25 -12.68 -10.35
C THR A 166 1.32 -11.85 -9.48
N PHE A 167 0.51 -11.00 -10.10
CA PHE A 167 -0.48 -10.18 -9.41
C PHE A 167 -1.85 -10.68 -9.79
N GLN A 168 -2.77 -10.71 -8.82
CA GLN A 168 -4.16 -11.04 -9.07
C GLN A 168 -4.75 -10.05 -10.06
N ARG A 169 -5.50 -10.56 -11.05
CA ARG A 169 -6.21 -9.72 -12.01
C ARG A 169 -7.33 -8.97 -11.30
N ILE A 170 -7.37 -7.65 -11.49
CA ILE A 170 -8.48 -6.80 -11.09
C ILE A 170 -9.55 -6.87 -12.19
N LEU A 171 -10.78 -7.22 -11.81
CA LEU A 171 -11.92 -7.31 -12.71
C LEU A 171 -12.47 -5.92 -13.04
N SER A 172 -13.11 -5.78 -14.20
CA SER A 172 -13.76 -4.52 -14.60
C SER A 172 -15.14 -4.33 -13.96
N TYR A 173 -15.63 -5.34 -13.24
CA TYR A 173 -16.92 -5.35 -12.56
C TYR A 173 -16.73 -5.68 -11.07
N ASP A 174 -17.70 -5.24 -10.26
CA ASP A 174 -17.71 -5.46 -8.81
C ASP A 174 -18.31 -6.84 -8.51
N THR A 175 -17.64 -7.62 -7.67
CA THR A 175 -18.08 -8.98 -7.29
C THR A 175 -18.82 -8.92 -5.96
N VAL A 176 -20.04 -8.39 -6.00
CA VAL A 176 -20.92 -8.18 -4.84
C VAL A 176 -22.36 -8.50 -5.23
N VAL A 177 -23.19 -8.78 -4.23
CA VAL A 177 -24.65 -8.92 -4.43
C VAL A 177 -25.22 -7.61 -4.98
N GLN A 178 -25.82 -7.67 -6.17
CA GLN A 178 -26.35 -6.49 -6.86
C GLN A 178 -27.70 -6.76 -7.50
N THR A 179 -28.49 -5.69 -7.65
CA THR A 179 -29.83 -5.75 -8.26
C THR A 179 -30.09 -4.55 -9.16
N THR A 180 -30.82 -4.79 -10.25
CA THR A 180 -31.40 -3.76 -11.14
C THR A 180 -32.88 -3.51 -10.85
N GLY A 181 -33.44 -4.15 -9.81
CA GLY A 181 -34.86 -4.18 -9.50
C GLY A 181 -35.56 -5.43 -10.03
N ASP A 182 -35.38 -5.72 -11.32
CA ASP A 182 -35.94 -6.90 -12.01
C ASP A 182 -35.01 -8.13 -11.99
N SER A 183 -33.72 -7.96 -11.68
CA SER A 183 -32.74 -9.05 -11.61
C SER A 183 -31.84 -8.93 -10.37
N TRP A 184 -31.30 -10.07 -9.92
CA TRP A 184 -30.33 -10.20 -8.82
C TRP A 184 -29.17 -11.10 -9.25
N HIS A 185 -27.95 -10.73 -8.88
CA HIS A 185 -26.71 -11.45 -9.19
C HIS A 185 -25.81 -11.52 -7.96
#